data_AF-A0A2G6GTC0-F1
#
_entry.id   AF-A0A2G6GTC0-F1
#
_cell.length_a   1.000
_cell.length_b   1.000
_cell.length_c   1.000
_cell.angle_alpha   90.00
_cell.angle_beta   90.00
_cell.angle_gamma   90.00
#
_symmetry.space_group_name_H-M   'P 1'
#
loop_
_entity.id
_entity.type
_entity.pdbx_description
1 polymer ?
#
loop_
_entity_poly.entity_id
_entity_poly.type
_entity_poly.pdbx_seq_one_letter_code
_entity_poly.pdbx_strand_id
1 'polypeptide(L)'
;MAARYVDVLQIPAFLCRQTELLVAAAQTGKYVNIKKGQFLSAESMQFAVQKVRESGNNNVMLTERGNSFGYQDLIIDYRGIPTMQESKCPVILDITHSLQRPNQSNGITGGQPALIETVAKAGIAVGVNGIFIETHPNPETALSDGANMLPLSQLEDLLTKLVKIKKTIKNL
;
A
#
# COMPACT_ATOMS: atom_id res chain seq x y z
N MET A 1 -17.59 15.92 4.20
CA MET A 1 -16.44 15.12 4.68
C MET A 1 -16.55 13.70 4.14
N ALA A 2 -15.46 13.14 3.61
CA ALA A 2 -15.43 11.78 3.04
C ALA A 2 -15.81 10.69 4.05
N ALA A 3 -15.47 10.88 5.34
CA ALA A 3 -15.72 9.93 6.42
C ALA A 3 -17.19 9.50 6.61
N ARG A 4 -18.16 10.23 6.06
CA ARG A 4 -19.58 9.82 6.11
C ARG A 4 -19.91 8.69 5.12
N TYR A 5 -19.04 8.43 4.14
CA TYR A 5 -19.31 7.55 3.01
C TYR A 5 -18.31 6.40 2.89
N VAL A 6 -17.28 6.36 3.74
CA VAL A 6 -16.21 5.37 3.67
C VAL A 6 -15.93 4.73 5.02
N ASP A 7 -15.42 3.51 4.99
CA ASP A 7 -15.00 2.77 6.19
C ASP A 7 -13.52 2.97 6.51
N VAL A 8 -12.72 3.23 5.47
CA VAL A 8 -11.27 3.43 5.55
C VAL A 8 -10.91 4.79 4.95
N LEU A 9 -10.17 5.60 5.70
CA LEU A 9 -9.53 6.82 5.24
C LEU A 9 -8.07 6.52 4.91
N GLN A 10 -7.68 6.68 3.66
CA GLN A 10 -6.29 6.49 3.24
C GLN A 10 -5.51 7.80 3.33
N ILE A 11 -4.38 7.78 4.03
CA ILE A 11 -3.42 8.88 4.10
C ILE A 11 -2.40 8.70 2.95
N PRO A 12 -2.28 9.67 2.03
CA PRO A 12 -1.34 9.59 0.92
C PRO A 12 0.12 9.49 1.37
N ALA A 13 0.96 8.81 0.59
CA ALA A 13 2.36 8.51 0.94
C ALA A 13 3.19 9.78 1.23
N PHE A 14 3.05 10.84 0.43
CA PHE A 14 3.75 12.11 0.67
C PHE A 14 3.26 12.85 1.93
N LEU A 15 2.07 12.53 2.41
CA LEU A 15 1.43 13.20 3.54
C LEU A 15 1.46 12.35 4.83
N CYS A 16 2.15 11.21 4.82
CA CYS A 16 2.18 10.27 5.95
C CYS A 16 2.79 10.83 7.25
N ARG A 17 3.47 11.98 7.20
CA ARG A 17 3.97 12.71 8.39
C ARG A 17 3.18 13.98 8.75
N GLN A 18 2.08 14.27 8.07
CA GLN A 18 1.32 15.49 8.33
C GLN A 18 0.44 15.29 9.57
N THR A 19 0.90 15.78 10.72
CA THR A 19 0.27 15.59 12.03
C THR A 19 -1.21 15.93 12.02
N GLU A 20 -1.57 17.13 11.55
CA GLU A 20 -2.97 17.59 11.52
C GLU A 20 -3.87 16.67 10.69
N LEU A 21 -3.35 16.12 9.58
CA LEU A 21 -4.10 15.19 8.74
C LEU A 21 -4.33 13.85 9.44
N LEU A 22 -3.31 13.32 10.14
CA LEU A 22 -3.41 12.08 10.92
C LEU A 22 -4.39 12.24 12.09
N VAL A 23 -4.30 13.35 12.81
CA VAL A 23 -5.20 13.68 13.93
C VAL A 23 -6.63 13.82 13.42
N ALA A 24 -6.86 14.58 12.34
CA ALA A 24 -8.18 14.76 11.77
C ALA A 24 -8.79 13.43 11.29
N ALA A 25 -8.01 12.55 10.66
CA ALA A 25 -8.47 11.22 10.27
C ALA A 25 -8.79 10.34 11.48
N ALA A 26 -7.95 10.39 12.53
CA ALA A 26 -8.15 9.64 13.76
C ALA A 26 -9.48 10.01 14.45
N GLN A 27 -9.77 11.31 14.55
CA GLN A 27 -10.99 11.85 15.20
C GLN A 27 -12.30 11.43 14.51
N THR A 28 -12.24 10.89 13.30
CA THR A 28 -13.43 10.34 12.62
C THR A 28 -13.87 8.97 13.17
N GLY A 29 -13.01 8.28 13.92
CA GLY A 29 -13.23 6.90 14.39
C GLY A 29 -13.15 5.82 13.31
N LYS A 30 -12.97 6.20 12.03
CA LYS A 30 -12.80 5.26 10.90
C LYS A 30 -11.46 4.55 10.95
N TYR A 31 -11.31 3.49 10.15
CA TYR A 31 -10.00 2.90 9.91
C TYR A 31 -9.10 3.90 9.17
N VAL A 32 -7.86 4.07 9.62
CA VAL A 32 -6.87 4.93 8.98
C VAL A 32 -5.81 4.04 8.32
N ASN A 33 -5.76 4.05 6.99
CA ASN A 33 -4.72 3.37 6.23
C ASN A 33 -3.60 4.35 5.85
N ILE A 34 -2.41 4.19 6.41
CA ILE A 34 -1.28 5.08 6.15
C ILE A 34 -0.37 4.45 5.11
N LYS A 35 -0.34 5.00 3.89
CA LYS A 35 0.65 4.63 2.88
C LYS A 35 2.04 5.09 3.35
N LYS A 36 3.01 4.18 3.47
CA LYS A 36 4.39 4.53 3.82
C LYS A 36 4.96 5.46 2.75
N GLY A 37 5.52 6.59 3.18
CA GLY A 37 6.26 7.47 2.27
C GLY A 37 7.47 6.74 1.68
N GLN A 38 7.72 6.86 0.37
CA GLN A 38 8.88 6.23 -0.28
C GLN A 38 10.24 6.69 0.28
N PHE A 39 10.25 7.79 1.04
CA PHE A 39 11.41 8.35 1.76
C PHE A 39 11.54 7.87 3.23
N LEU A 40 10.62 7.02 3.72
CA LEU A 40 10.63 6.54 5.11
C LEU A 40 11.14 5.10 5.22
N SER A 41 11.85 4.83 6.32
CA SER A 41 12.12 3.47 6.76
C SER A 41 10.85 2.82 7.34
N ALA A 42 10.85 1.49 7.43
CA ALA A 42 9.75 0.75 8.03
C ALA A 42 9.59 1.06 9.53
N GLU A 43 10.69 1.16 10.28
CA GLU A 43 10.73 1.48 11.71
C GLU A 43 10.12 2.85 12.00
N SER A 44 10.31 3.81 11.08
CA SER A 44 9.81 5.18 11.24
C SER A 44 8.28 5.25 11.19
N MET A 45 7.61 4.27 10.60
CA MET A 45 6.14 4.25 10.51
C MET A 45 5.46 4.11 11.87
N GLN A 46 6.17 3.65 12.91
CA GLN A 46 5.64 3.56 14.27
C GLN A 46 5.13 4.91 14.79
N PHE A 47 5.77 6.02 14.41
CA PHE A 47 5.39 7.35 14.89
C PHE A 47 4.05 7.82 14.29
N ALA A 48 3.77 7.45 13.03
CA ALA A 48 2.49 7.74 12.40
C ALA A 48 1.36 6.91 13.05
N VAL A 49 1.63 5.64 13.36
CA VAL A 49 0.71 4.77 14.12
C VAL A 49 0.42 5.33 15.51
N GLN A 50 1.47 5.71 16.26
CA GLN A 50 1.34 6.30 17.59
C GLN A 50 0.52 7.58 17.52
N LYS A 51 0.73 8.45 16.52
CA LYS A 51 -0.04 9.69 16.39
C LYS A 51 -1.54 9.46 16.26
N VAL A 52 -1.95 8.48 15.45
CA VAL A 52 -3.36 8.11 15.29
C VAL A 52 -3.93 7.54 16.60
N ARG A 53 -3.17 6.68 17.30
CA ARG A 53 -3.56 6.09 18.59
C ARG A 53 -3.69 7.11 19.72
N GLU A 54 -2.70 7.99 19.87
CA GLU A 54 -2.69 9.10 20.84
C GLU A 54 -3.87 10.05 20.61
N SER A 55 -4.36 10.14 19.38
CA SER A 55 -5.55 10.91 19.00
C SER A 55 -6.87 10.17 19.26
N GLY A 56 -6.83 9.04 19.97
CA GLY A 56 -8.01 8.30 20.42
C GLY A 56 -8.52 7.23 19.46
N ASN A 57 -7.76 6.85 18.42
CA ASN A 57 -8.21 5.85 17.43
C ASN A 57 -7.21 4.70 17.27
N ASN A 58 -7.63 3.48 17.59
CA ASN A 58 -6.80 2.27 17.44
C ASN A 58 -6.96 1.56 16.09
N ASN A 59 -7.90 2.00 15.25
CA ASN A 59 -8.20 1.43 13.94
C ASN A 59 -7.20 1.94 12.90
N VAL A 60 -5.95 1.48 12.98
CA VAL A 60 -4.87 1.92 12.08
C VAL A 60 -4.27 0.72 11.35
N MET A 61 -3.91 0.93 10.08
CA MET A 61 -3.15 -0.02 9.26
C MET A 61 -2.07 0.73 8.47
N LEU A 62 -1.01 0.01 8.11
CA LEU A 62 0.11 0.54 7.33
C LEU A 62 0.11 -0.10 5.95
N THR A 63 0.44 0.66 4.91
CA THR A 63 0.62 0.10 3.56
C THR A 63 2.03 0.33 3.04
N GLU A 64 2.76 -0.76 2.77
CA GLU A 64 4.00 -0.76 1.98
C GLU A 64 3.69 -0.41 0.52
N ARG A 65 4.48 0.49 -0.08
CA ARG A 65 4.29 0.94 -1.47
C ARG A 65 5.61 1.21 -2.21
N GLY A 66 6.71 0.65 -1.72
CA GLY A 66 8.06 0.84 -2.22
C GLY A 66 8.81 2.00 -1.56
N ASN A 67 10.14 1.92 -1.66
CA ASN A 67 11.11 2.94 -1.27
C ASN A 67 11.81 3.50 -2.49
N SER A 68 12.14 4.79 -2.47
CA SER A 68 12.91 5.42 -3.54
C SER A 68 14.25 4.73 -3.73
N PHE A 69 14.53 4.30 -4.95
CA PHE A 69 15.77 3.65 -5.33
C PHE A 69 16.37 4.36 -6.53
N GLY A 70 17.34 5.24 -6.27
CA GLY A 70 17.78 6.21 -7.28
C GLY A 70 16.68 7.22 -7.61
N TYR A 71 16.69 7.74 -8.83
CA TYR A 71 15.88 8.90 -9.20
C TYR A 71 14.46 8.59 -9.70
N GLN A 72 14.27 7.44 -10.35
CA GLN A 72 13.06 7.14 -11.13
C GLN A 72 12.52 5.72 -10.88
N ASP A 73 12.95 5.08 -9.80
CA ASP A 73 12.57 3.72 -9.48
C ASP A 73 12.20 3.53 -8.01
N LEU A 74 11.47 2.45 -7.76
CA LEU A 74 11.05 2.03 -6.43
C LEU A 74 11.44 0.57 -6.22
N ILE A 75 11.89 0.26 -5.00
CA ILE A 75 12.13 -1.12 -4.57
C ILE A 75 11.31 -1.43 -3.32
N ILE A 76 10.79 -2.65 -3.25
CA ILE A 76 10.12 -3.16 -2.06
C ILE A 76 11.17 -3.85 -1.18
N ASP A 77 11.42 -3.29 0.01
CA ASP A 77 12.15 -4.01 1.05
C ASP A 77 11.17 -4.86 1.86
N TYR A 78 11.06 -6.13 1.50
CA TYR A 78 10.16 -7.05 2.20
C TYR A 78 10.51 -7.27 3.67
N ARG A 79 11.74 -6.97 4.11
CA ARG A 79 12.12 -7.02 5.53
C ARG A 79 11.37 -5.99 6.35
N GLY A 80 10.92 -4.89 5.73
CA GLY A 80 10.14 -3.85 6.38
C GLY A 80 8.72 -4.27 6.77
N ILE A 81 8.18 -5.34 6.17
CA ILE A 81 6.83 -5.84 6.49
C ILE A 81 6.75 -6.32 7.95
N PRO A 82 7.56 -7.30 8.41
CA PRO A 82 7.53 -7.72 9.82
C PRO A 82 7.88 -6.57 10.77
N THR A 83 8.83 -5.70 10.41
CA THR A 83 9.16 -4.50 11.20
C THR A 83 7.94 -3.59 11.42
N MET A 84 7.15 -3.32 10.37
CA MET A 84 5.92 -2.54 10.52
C MET A 84 4.84 -3.29 11.35
N GLN A 85 4.80 -4.63 11.27
CA GLN A 85 3.86 -5.45 12.05
C GLN A 85 4.15 -5.39 13.57
N GLU A 86 5.37 -5.08 14.00
CA GLU A 86 5.71 -4.86 15.42
C GLU A 86 4.90 -3.72 16.05
N SER A 87 4.40 -2.79 15.24
CA SER A 87 3.46 -1.74 15.67
C SER A 87 2.07 -2.28 16.04
N LYS A 88 1.83 -3.60 15.95
CA LYS A 88 0.57 -4.29 16.29
C LYS A 88 -0.61 -3.75 15.48
N CYS A 89 -0.40 -3.52 14.19
CA CYS A 89 -1.43 -3.12 13.24
C CYS A 89 -1.30 -3.94 11.94
N PRO A 90 -2.38 -4.11 11.17
CA PRO A 90 -2.29 -4.77 9.87
C PRO A 90 -1.32 -4.04 8.93
N VAL A 91 -0.50 -4.80 8.23
CA VAL A 91 0.37 -4.31 7.15
C VAL A 91 -0.14 -4.84 5.81
N ILE A 92 -0.40 -3.91 4.91
CA ILE A 92 -0.89 -4.12 3.55
C ILE A 92 0.26 -3.90 2.58
N LEU A 93 0.29 -4.64 1.46
CA LEU A 93 1.21 -4.36 0.35
C LEU A 93 0.45 -3.80 -0.85
N ASP A 94 0.80 -2.59 -1.27
CA ASP A 94 0.34 -1.99 -2.51
C ASP A 94 1.10 -2.57 -3.70
N ILE A 95 0.48 -3.52 -4.39
CA ILE A 95 1.13 -4.30 -5.45
C ILE A 95 1.09 -3.59 -6.81
N THR A 96 0.42 -2.43 -6.92
CA THR A 96 0.45 -1.60 -8.13
C THR A 96 1.43 -0.44 -7.98
N HIS A 97 1.29 0.39 -6.95
CA HIS A 97 2.13 1.58 -6.79
C HIS A 97 3.57 1.27 -6.40
N SER A 98 3.84 0.10 -5.84
CA SER A 98 5.23 -0.34 -5.60
C SER A 98 6.02 -0.57 -6.88
N LEU A 99 5.34 -0.67 -8.02
CA LEU A 99 5.93 -0.89 -9.35
C LEU A 99 5.90 0.37 -10.22
N GLN A 100 5.50 1.51 -9.63
CA GLN A 100 5.58 2.81 -10.30
C GLN A 100 7.04 3.20 -10.56
N ARG A 101 7.24 3.84 -11.71
CA ARG A 101 8.49 4.52 -12.07
C ARG A 101 8.26 6.03 -12.02
N PRO A 102 8.49 6.68 -10.86
CA PRO A 102 8.22 8.10 -10.70
C PRO A 102 9.18 8.98 -11.51
N ASN A 103 8.90 10.29 -11.56
CA ASN A 103 9.79 11.33 -12.09
C ASN A 103 10.27 11.10 -13.53
N GLN A 104 9.41 10.57 -14.40
CA GLN A 104 9.70 10.41 -15.82
C GLN A 104 9.78 11.78 -16.52
N SER A 105 10.62 11.87 -17.55
CA SER A 105 10.86 13.12 -18.30
C SER A 105 9.63 13.68 -19.01
N ASN A 106 8.64 12.83 -19.31
CA ASN A 106 7.36 13.22 -19.90
C ASN A 106 6.30 13.67 -18.87
N GLY A 107 6.64 13.69 -17.58
CA GLY A 107 5.73 14.07 -16.49
C GLY A 107 4.66 13.02 -16.14
N ILE A 108 4.61 11.88 -16.85
CA ILE A 108 3.65 10.80 -16.61
C ILE A 108 4.37 9.65 -15.90
N THR A 109 3.86 9.24 -14.75
CA THR A 109 4.40 8.09 -14.02
C THR A 109 4.14 6.81 -14.84
N GLY A 110 5.22 6.10 -15.20
CA GLY A 110 5.12 4.77 -15.79
C GLY A 110 5.08 3.68 -14.73
N GLY A 111 5.22 2.42 -15.13
CA GLY A 111 5.54 1.32 -14.23
C GLY A 111 5.59 -0.04 -14.88
N GLN A 112 5.53 -1.09 -14.06
CA GLN A 112 5.81 -2.47 -14.48
C GLN A 112 4.67 -3.43 -14.12
N PRO A 113 3.47 -3.31 -14.72
CA PRO A 113 2.30 -4.10 -14.33
C PRO A 113 2.50 -5.61 -14.53
N ALA A 114 3.40 -6.01 -15.43
CA ALA A 114 3.82 -7.40 -15.62
C ALA A 114 4.45 -8.04 -14.35
N LEU A 115 4.90 -7.23 -13.38
CA LEU A 115 5.49 -7.69 -12.12
C LEU A 115 4.48 -7.74 -10.96
N ILE A 116 3.22 -7.34 -11.15
CA ILE A 116 2.19 -7.31 -10.09
C ILE A 116 2.04 -8.69 -9.44
N GLU A 117 1.88 -9.76 -10.24
CA GLU A 117 1.77 -11.12 -9.70
C GLU A 117 3.02 -11.54 -8.93
N THR A 118 4.21 -11.17 -9.42
CA THR A 118 5.50 -11.48 -8.78
C THR A 118 5.60 -10.87 -7.40
N VAL A 119 5.37 -9.55 -7.27
CA VAL A 119 5.48 -8.85 -5.99
C VAL A 119 4.36 -9.24 -5.03
N ALA A 120 3.16 -9.52 -5.55
CA ALA A 120 2.05 -10.01 -4.74
C ALA A 120 2.36 -11.37 -4.12
N LYS A 121 2.89 -12.32 -4.89
CA LYS A 121 3.30 -13.64 -4.38
C LYS A 121 4.36 -13.50 -3.29
N ALA A 122 5.37 -12.66 -3.50
CA ALA A 122 6.40 -12.39 -2.51
C ALA A 122 5.83 -11.78 -1.23
N GLY A 123 4.93 -10.79 -1.33
CA GLY A 123 4.27 -10.19 -0.17
C GLY A 123 3.45 -11.19 0.63
N ILE A 124 2.64 -12.02 -0.05
CA ILE A 124 1.88 -13.10 0.59
C ILE A 124 2.82 -14.08 1.31
N ALA A 125 3.92 -14.49 0.65
CA ALA A 125 4.96 -15.36 1.20
C ALA A 125 5.60 -14.81 2.48
N VAL A 126 5.91 -13.51 2.48
CA VAL A 126 6.51 -12.81 3.62
C VAL A 126 5.53 -12.64 4.78
N GLY A 127 4.22 -12.68 4.50
CA GLY A 127 3.19 -12.68 5.56
C GLY A 127 2.43 -11.38 5.72
N VAL A 128 2.29 -10.57 4.66
CA VAL A 128 1.40 -9.39 4.69
C VAL A 128 -0.01 -9.76 5.14
N ASN A 129 -0.70 -8.82 5.80
CA ASN A 129 -2.07 -9.00 6.28
C ASN A 129 -3.10 -8.81 5.16
N GLY A 130 -2.75 -8.06 4.12
CA GLY A 130 -3.58 -7.86 2.93
C GLY A 130 -2.79 -7.27 1.77
N ILE A 131 -3.47 -7.08 0.66
CA ILE A 131 -2.93 -6.40 -0.52
C ILE A 131 -3.82 -5.21 -0.89
N PHE A 132 -3.22 -4.20 -1.49
CA PHE A 132 -3.91 -3.11 -2.19
C PHE A 132 -3.58 -3.25 -3.68
N ILE A 133 -4.59 -3.20 -4.54
CA ILE A 133 -4.44 -3.32 -5.99
C ILE A 133 -5.42 -2.38 -6.68
N GLU A 134 -4.96 -1.72 -7.73
CA GLU A 134 -5.82 -0.97 -8.66
C GLU A 134 -6.00 -1.73 -9.97
N THR A 135 -7.19 -1.60 -10.53
CA THR A 135 -7.58 -2.31 -11.75
C THR A 135 -8.49 -1.45 -12.61
N HIS A 136 -8.51 -1.73 -13.91
CA HIS A 136 -9.39 -1.07 -14.86
C HIS A 136 -9.82 -2.05 -15.95
N PRO A 137 -11.06 -1.97 -16.48
CA PRO A 137 -11.48 -2.79 -17.62
C PRO A 137 -10.59 -2.59 -18.85
N ASN A 138 -10.11 -1.36 -19.06
CA ASN A 138 -9.16 -1.01 -20.13
C ASN A 138 -8.10 -0.01 -19.62
N PRO A 139 -6.98 -0.47 -19.02
CA PRO A 139 -6.00 0.41 -18.36
C PRO A 139 -5.48 1.56 -19.24
N GLU A 140 -5.40 1.38 -20.55
CA GLU A 140 -4.95 2.44 -21.49
C GLU A 140 -5.85 3.68 -21.50
N THR A 141 -7.12 3.51 -21.12
CA THR A 141 -8.11 4.61 -21.04
C THR A 141 -8.30 5.15 -19.61
N ALA A 142 -7.54 4.64 -18.64
CA ALA A 142 -7.62 5.15 -17.27
C ALA A 142 -7.14 6.60 -17.20
N LEU A 143 -7.88 7.45 -16.47
CA LEU A 143 -7.57 8.88 -16.34
C LEU A 143 -6.30 9.15 -15.51
N SER A 144 -5.85 8.15 -14.75
CA SER A 144 -4.65 8.20 -13.94
C SER A 144 -4.09 6.78 -13.77
N ASP A 145 -2.77 6.67 -13.68
CA ASP A 145 -2.06 5.43 -13.36
C ASP A 145 -2.36 4.20 -14.24
N GLY A 146 -2.93 4.39 -15.44
CA GLY A 146 -3.26 3.30 -16.35
C GLY A 146 -2.08 2.37 -16.68
N ALA A 147 -0.87 2.92 -16.76
CA ALA A 147 0.36 2.16 -16.99
C ALA A 147 0.74 1.22 -15.81
N ASN A 148 0.10 1.36 -14.65
CA ASN A 148 0.38 0.61 -13.43
C ASN A 148 -0.73 -0.38 -13.05
N MET A 149 -1.92 -0.24 -13.63
CA MET A 149 -3.09 -1.01 -13.24
C MET A 149 -3.07 -2.43 -13.81
N LEU A 150 -3.58 -3.38 -13.04
CA LEU A 150 -3.88 -4.72 -13.54
C LEU A 150 -5.15 -4.67 -14.42
N PRO A 151 -5.18 -5.26 -15.62
CA PRO A 151 -6.42 -5.44 -16.37
C PRO A 151 -7.47 -6.20 -15.53
N LEU A 152 -8.71 -5.71 -15.47
CA LEU A 152 -9.75 -6.27 -14.60
C LEU A 152 -10.03 -7.75 -14.85
N SER A 153 -9.93 -8.20 -16.10
CA SER A 153 -10.11 -9.61 -16.48
C SER A 153 -9.07 -10.55 -15.86
N GLN A 154 -7.93 -10.04 -15.39
CA GLN A 154 -6.86 -10.83 -14.76
C GLN A 154 -6.98 -10.90 -13.24
N LEU A 155 -7.87 -10.10 -12.62
CA LEU A 155 -7.96 -9.97 -11.17
C LEU A 155 -8.33 -11.28 -10.49
N GLU A 156 -9.32 -12.01 -11.01
CA GLU A 156 -9.81 -13.25 -10.40
C GLU A 156 -8.73 -14.35 -10.38
N ASP A 157 -8.02 -14.53 -11.48
CA ASP A 157 -6.93 -15.51 -11.58
C ASP A 157 -5.80 -15.17 -10.60
N LEU A 158 -5.40 -13.90 -10.54
CA LEU A 158 -4.41 -13.42 -9.57
C LEU A 158 -4.85 -13.74 -8.13
N LEU A 159 -6.05 -13.31 -7.73
CA LEU A 159 -6.55 -13.52 -6.37
C LEU A 159 -6.67 -15.01 -6.03
N THR A 160 -7.10 -15.84 -6.97
CA THR A 160 -7.18 -17.30 -6.79
C THR A 160 -5.81 -17.89 -6.46
N LYS A 161 -4.75 -17.49 -7.18
CA LYS A 161 -3.38 -17.92 -6.90
C LYS A 161 -2.90 -17.43 -5.54
N LEU A 162 -3.13 -16.15 -5.21
CA LEU A 162 -2.67 -15.56 -3.95
C LEU A 162 -3.36 -16.18 -2.72
N VAL A 163 -4.66 -16.49 -2.81
CA VAL A 163 -5.38 -17.19 -1.74
C VAL A 163 -4.84 -18.60 -1.52
N LYS A 164 -4.51 -19.34 -2.59
CA LYS A 164 -3.87 -20.65 -2.47
C LYS A 164 -2.54 -20.56 -1.74
N ILE A 165 -1.68 -19.62 -2.12
CA ILE A 165 -0.38 -19.40 -1.48
C ILE A 165 -0.58 -19.02 0.00
N LYS A 166 -1.48 -18.09 0.32
CA LYS A 166 -1.77 -17.69 1.71
C LYS A 166 -2.24 -18.86 2.57
N LYS A 167 -3.08 -19.74 2.03
CA LYS A 167 -3.54 -20.96 2.73
C LYS A 167 -2.39 -21.91 3.01
N THR A 168 -1.49 -22.13 2.04
CA THR A 168 -0.31 -22.98 2.23
C THR A 168 0.58 -22.43 3.35
N ILE A 169 0.91 -21.15 3.32
CA ILE A 169 1.80 -20.53 4.33
C ILE A 169 1.20 -20.56 5.73
N LYS A 170 -0.12 -20.38 5.86
CA LYS A 170 -0.80 -20.48 7.16
C LYS A 170 -0.70 -21.88 7.80
N ASN A 171 -0.39 -22.90 7.00
CA ASN A 171 -0.31 -24.29 7.43
C ASN A 171 1.16 -24.79 7.54
N LEU A 172 2.14 -23.92 7.31
CA LEU A 172 3.56 -24.19 7.57
C LEU A 172 3.91 -23.79 9.00
#